data_AF-A0A2Z6UJS1-F1
#
_entry.id   AF-A0A2Z6UJS1-F1
#
_cell.length_a   1.000
_cell.length_b   1.000
_cell.length_c   1.000
_cell.angle_alpha   90.00
_cell.angle_beta   90.00
_cell.angle_gamma   90.00
#
_symmetry.space_group_name_H-M   'P 1'
#
loop_
_entity.id
_entity.type
_entity.pdbx_description
1 polymer ?
#
loop_
_entity_poly.entity_id
_entity_poly.type
_entity_poly.pdbx_seq_one_letter_code
_entity_poly.pdbx_strand_id
1 'polypeptide(L)'
;MAESAALLVDDVLRGYPIRQWVLSLPIPLRLLLARNPSELSKVMQIIHRDISTHIINKAGFTNKQAKTGAVNLIQRFGSALNLNIHFHMLFLEGAISENSWGGTTFTRINTQRAGT
;
A
#
# COMPACT_ATOMS: atom_id res chain seq x y z
N MET A 1 2.08 1.21 16.02
CA MET A 1 2.07 1.09 14.54
C MET A 1 3.23 0.26 14.03
N ALA A 2 4.49 0.56 14.40
CA ALA A 2 5.63 -0.29 14.01
C ALA A 2 5.46 -1.76 14.41
N GLU A 3 5.05 -2.04 15.65
CA GLU A 3 4.76 -3.40 16.12
C GLU A 3 3.63 -4.07 15.31
N SER A 4 2.51 -3.39 15.11
CA SER A 4 1.39 -3.92 14.32
C SER A 4 1.80 -4.21 12.87
N ALA A 5 2.66 -3.38 12.27
CA ALA A 5 3.20 -3.62 10.94
C ALA A 5 4.13 -4.83 10.92
N ALA A 6 5.00 -4.98 11.93
CA ALA A 6 5.86 -6.15 12.08
C ALA A 6 5.03 -7.43 12.19
N LEU A 7 4.02 -7.47 13.08
CA LEU A 7 3.13 -8.63 13.22
C LEU A 7 2.40 -8.97 11.91
N LEU A 8 1.93 -7.96 11.17
CA LEU A 8 1.29 -8.20 9.86
C LEU A 8 2.27 -8.82 8.84
N VAL A 9 3.51 -8.34 8.80
CA VAL A 9 4.54 -8.88 7.90
C VAL A 9 4.96 -10.27 8.33
N ASP A 10 5.26 -10.43 9.61
CA ASP A 10 5.89 -11.62 10.17
C ASP A 10 4.90 -12.74 10.41
N ASP A 11 3.61 -12.47 10.60
CA ASP A 11 2.60 -13.50 10.93
C ASP A 11 1.55 -13.70 9.84
N VAL A 12 1.17 -12.66 9.10
CA VAL A 12 0.07 -12.73 8.12
C VAL A 12 0.57 -12.78 6.69
N LEU A 13 1.51 -11.90 6.31
CA LEU A 13 2.00 -11.74 4.94
C LEU A 13 3.32 -12.49 4.68
N ARG A 14 3.59 -13.50 5.51
CA ARG A 14 4.81 -14.32 5.53
C ARG A 14 5.27 -14.73 4.12
N GLY A 15 6.56 -14.52 3.85
CA GLY A 15 7.22 -15.00 2.63
C GLY A 15 7.04 -14.12 1.39
N TYR A 16 6.17 -13.10 1.43
CA TYR A 16 6.06 -12.13 0.35
C TYR A 16 7.03 -10.95 0.55
N PRO A 17 7.64 -10.42 -0.52
CA PRO A 17 8.40 -9.17 -0.42
C PRO A 17 7.42 -8.01 -0.22
N ILE A 18 7.67 -7.18 0.79
CA ILE A 18 6.76 -6.09 1.20
C ILE A 18 7.53 -4.78 1.27
N ARG A 19 6.88 -3.70 0.84
CA ARG A 19 7.34 -2.32 1.05
C ARG A 19 6.35 -1.57 1.91
N GLN A 20 6.87 -0.96 2.99
CA GLN A 20 6.10 -0.01 3.79
C GLN A 20 6.13 1.38 3.14
N TRP A 21 4.95 1.97 2.98
CA TRP A 21 4.74 3.34 2.56
C TRP A 21 4.09 4.12 3.68
N VAL A 22 4.61 5.32 3.94
CA VAL A 22 4.03 6.26 4.89
C VAL A 22 3.73 7.56 4.16
N LEU A 23 2.45 7.90 4.02
CA LEU A 23 2.02 9.10 3.32
C LEU A 23 1.37 10.08 4.30
N SER A 24 1.99 11.25 4.43
CA SER A 24 1.49 12.36 5.23
C SER A 24 0.83 13.39 4.33
N LEU A 25 -0.38 13.81 4.68
CA LEU A 25 -1.12 14.81 3.92
C LEU A 25 -0.61 16.23 4.24
N PRO A 26 -0.81 17.23 3.38
CA PRO A 26 -0.65 18.64 3.76
C PRO A 26 -1.51 19.02 4.97
N ILE A 27 -1.02 19.92 5.82
CA ILE A 27 -1.69 20.31 7.08
C ILE A 27 -3.17 20.71 6.86
N PRO A 28 -3.53 21.56 5.87
CA PRO A 28 -4.93 21.93 5.64
C PRO A 28 -5.83 20.72 5.33
N LEU A 29 -5.33 19.76 4.56
CA LEU A 29 -6.08 18.56 4.21
C LEU A 29 -6.25 17.63 5.42
N ARG A 30 -5.27 17.54 6.32
CA ARG A 30 -5.42 16.77 7.57
C ARG A 30 -6.60 17.29 8.39
N LEU A 31 -6.73 18.62 8.52
CA LEU A 31 -7.81 19.26 9.27
C LEU A 31 -9.18 18.99 8.63
N LEU A 32 -9.28 19.14 7.30
CA LEU A 32 -10.51 18.90 6.56
C LEU A 32 -10.96 17.43 6.65
N LEU A 33 -10.04 16.50 6.35
CA LEU A 33 -10.34 15.08 6.26
C LEU A 33 -10.54 14.42 7.63
N ALA A 34 -10.09 15.07 8.72
CA ALA A 34 -10.42 14.65 10.08
C ALA A 34 -11.92 14.69 10.39
N ARG A 35 -12.65 15.60 9.74
CA ARG A 35 -14.09 15.75 9.92
C ARG A 35 -14.90 15.00 8.86
N ASN A 36 -14.27 14.60 7.76
CA ASN A 36 -14.94 14.04 6.59
C ASN A 36 -14.40 12.63 6.26
N PRO A 37 -14.80 11.59 7.01
CA PRO A 37 -14.28 10.23 6.83
C PRO A 37 -14.59 9.62 5.45
N SER A 38 -15.73 9.97 4.84
CA SER A 38 -16.06 9.55 3.48
C SER A 38 -15.05 10.07 2.45
N GLU A 39 -14.68 11.34 2.56
CA GLU A 39 -13.67 11.95 1.68
C GLU A 39 -12.28 11.39 1.96
N LEU A 40 -11.95 11.11 3.22
CA LEU A 40 -10.70 10.45 3.58
C LEU A 40 -10.56 9.08 2.92
N SER A 41 -11.63 8.29 2.90
CA SER A 41 -11.67 6.99 2.21
C SER A 41 -11.49 7.13 0.71
N LYS A 42 -12.08 8.15 0.06
CA LYS A 42 -11.87 8.41 -1.37
C LYS A 42 -10.42 8.79 -1.68
N VAL A 43 -9.80 9.62 -0.84
CA VAL A 43 -8.37 9.96 -0.97
C VAL A 43 -7.51 8.70 -0.85
N MET A 44 -7.79 7.83 0.14
CA MET A 44 -7.11 6.55 0.27
C MET A 44 -7.27 5.67 -0.98
N GLN A 45 -8.48 5.59 -1.56
CA GLN A 45 -8.72 4.80 -2.78
C GLN A 45 -7.88 5.28 -3.97
N ILE A 46 -7.70 6.60 -4.13
CA ILE A 46 -6.86 7.16 -5.19
C ILE A 46 -5.41 6.73 -4.97
N ILE A 47 -4.87 6.97 -3.77
CA ILE A 47 -3.48 6.61 -3.41
C ILE A 47 -3.25 5.11 -3.62
N HIS A 48 -4.18 4.27 -3.14
CA HIS A 48 -4.08 2.84 -3.27
C HIS A 48 -4.08 2.39 -4.74
N ARG A 49 -4.96 2.94 -5.56
CA ARG A 49 -5.04 2.63 -7.00
C ARG A 49 -3.76 3.03 -7.73
N ASP A 50 -3.19 4.18 -7.39
CA ASP A 50 -1.99 4.69 -8.05
C ASP A 50 -0.77 3.82 -7.71
N ILE A 51 -0.58 3.47 -6.44
CA ILE A 51 0.51 2.56 -6.01
C ILE A 51 0.30 1.15 -6.60
N SER A 52 -0.93 0.63 -6.57
CA SER A 52 -1.25 -0.68 -7.15
C SER A 52 -0.92 -0.73 -8.64
N THR A 53 -1.36 0.29 -9.38
CA THR A 53 -1.10 0.43 -10.82
C THR A 53 0.40 0.50 -11.09
N HIS A 54 1.14 1.27 -10.29
CA HIS A 54 2.59 1.36 -10.41
C HIS A 54 3.26 -0.02 -10.25
N ILE A 55 2.91 -0.77 -9.21
CA ILE A 55 3.48 -2.10 -8.92
C ILE A 55 3.13 -3.10 -10.04
N ILE A 56 1.86 -3.14 -10.46
CA ILE A 56 1.38 -4.05 -11.52
C ILE A 56 2.11 -3.77 -12.84
N ASN A 57 2.23 -2.50 -13.22
CA ASN A 57 2.96 -2.09 -14.42
C ASN A 57 4.45 -2.45 -14.33
N LYS A 58 5.08 -2.23 -13.17
CA LYS A 58 6.48 -2.61 -12.89
C LYS A 58 6.72 -4.12 -12.96
N ALA A 59 5.70 -4.92 -12.67
CA ALA A 59 5.74 -6.38 -12.82
C ALA A 59 5.51 -6.85 -14.27
N GLY A 60 5.26 -5.94 -15.21
CA GLY A 60 5.05 -6.26 -16.63
C GLY A 60 3.61 -6.62 -17.00
N PHE A 61 2.64 -6.33 -16.13
CA PHE A 61 1.22 -6.61 -16.36
C PHE A 61 0.41 -5.34 -16.52
N THR A 62 -0.78 -5.46 -17.10
CA THR A 62 -1.83 -4.44 -16.99
C THR A 62 -2.73 -4.71 -15.78
N ASN A 63 -3.43 -3.67 -15.31
CA ASN A 63 -4.43 -3.77 -14.23
C ASN A 63 -5.59 -4.76 -14.53
N LYS A 64 -5.78 -5.17 -15.78
CA LYS A 64 -6.76 -6.19 -16.18
C LYS A 64 -6.23 -7.62 -16.02
N GLN A 65 -4.91 -7.80 -16.12
CA GLN A 65 -4.25 -9.11 -16.10
C GLN A 65 -3.80 -9.52 -14.70
N ALA A 66 -3.52 -8.56 -13.82
CA ALA A 66 -3.01 -8.83 -12.49
C ALA A 66 -3.53 -7.82 -11.46
N LYS A 67 -3.39 -8.20 -10.18
CA LYS A 67 -3.66 -7.37 -9.01
C LYS A 67 -2.43 -7.35 -8.11
N THR A 68 -2.38 -6.45 -7.13
CA THR A 68 -1.43 -6.52 -6.02
C THR A 68 -2.18 -6.50 -4.69
N GLY A 69 -1.50 -6.87 -3.62
CA GLY A 69 -2.06 -6.87 -2.27
C GLY A 69 -1.53 -5.71 -1.44
N ALA A 70 -2.38 -5.15 -0.58
CA ALA A 70 -1.94 -4.19 0.42
C ALA A 70 -2.77 -4.25 1.70
N VAL A 71 -2.13 -3.89 2.82
CA VAL A 71 -2.79 -3.63 4.11
C VAL A 71 -2.60 -2.15 4.46
N ASN A 72 -3.70 -1.45 4.71
CA ASN A 72 -3.70 -0.01 4.92
C ASN A 72 -4.24 0.33 6.31
N LEU A 73 -3.48 1.10 7.09
CA LEU A 73 -3.87 1.63 8.39
C LEU A 73 -3.93 3.16 8.31
N ILE A 74 -5.05 3.73 8.72
CA ILE A 74 -5.21 5.18 8.85
C ILE A 74 -4.87 5.56 10.28
N GLN A 75 -3.75 6.25 10.47
CA GLN A 75 -3.38 6.79 11.77
C GLN A 75 -3.82 8.25 11.86
N ARG A 76 -4.60 8.58 12.90
CA ARG A 76 -5.22 9.92 13.03
C ARG A 76 -4.46 10.86 13.97
N PHE A 77 -3.44 10.36 14.67
CA PHE A 77 -2.69 11.12 15.66
C PHE A 77 -1.17 10.92 15.52
N GLY A 78 -0.40 11.95 15.91
CA GLY A 78 1.05 11.90 16.02
C GLY A 78 1.53 11.36 17.37
N SER A 79 2.85 11.24 17.55
CA SER A 79 3.44 10.76 18.82
C SER A 79 3.05 11.61 20.04
N ALA A 80 2.77 12.90 19.84
CA ALA A 80 2.30 13.82 20.87
C ALA A 80 0.76 13.86 20.99
N LEU A 81 0.04 12.87 20.44
CA LEU A 81 -1.43 12.82 20.36
C LEU A 81 -2.10 13.99 19.62
N ASN A 82 -1.33 14.81 18.92
CA ASN A 82 -1.83 15.87 18.06
C ASN A 82 -2.53 15.30 16.83
N LEU A 83 -3.56 15.99 16.32
CA LEU A 83 -4.24 15.61 15.09
C LEU A 83 -3.23 15.52 13.93
N ASN A 84 -3.03 14.32 13.42
CA ASN A 84 -2.10 14.06 12.33
C ASN A 84 -2.59 12.85 11.53
N ILE A 85 -3.45 13.10 10.54
CA ILE A 85 -3.93 12.03 9.65
C ILE A 85 -2.86 11.70 8.63
N HIS A 86 -2.44 10.44 8.63
CA HIS A 86 -1.49 9.88 7.71
C HIS A 86 -1.79 8.39 7.49
N PHE A 87 -1.28 7.86 6.39
CA PHE A 87 -1.52 6.50 5.95
C PHE A 87 -0.27 5.67 6.11
N HIS A 88 -0.40 4.52 6.76
CA HIS A 88 0.60 3.46 6.78
C HIS A 88 0.10 2.34 5.89
N MET A 89 0.88 1.98 4.88
CA MET A 89 0.45 1.03 3.87
C MET A 89 1.56 0.01 3.64
N LEU A 90 1.23 -1.26 3.78
CA LEU A 90 2.11 -2.39 3.46
C LEU A 90 1.69 -2.92 2.10
N PHE A 91 2.49 -2.69 1.06
CA PHE A 91 2.23 -3.19 -0.28
C PHE A 91 3.12 -4.39 -0.60
N LEU A 92 2.54 -5.41 -1.23
CA LEU A 92 3.32 -6.49 -1.82
C LEU A 92 4.17 -5.93 -2.98
N GLU A 93 5.46 -6.24 -3.01
CA GLU A 93 6.37 -5.87 -4.10
C GLU A 93 6.25 -6.82 -5.30
N GLY A 94 5.02 -7.02 -5.78
CA GLY A 94 4.73 -7.87 -6.92
C GLY A 94 3.26 -7.89 -7.30
N ALA A 95 3.00 -8.50 -8.44
CA ALA A 95 1.67 -8.67 -8.99
C ALA A 95 1.25 -10.15 -8.94
N ILE A 96 -0.04 -10.38 -8.72
CA ILE A 96 -0.69 -11.68 -8.69
C ILE A 96 -1.56 -11.77 -9.94
N SER A 97 -1.27 -12.72 -10.81
CA SER A 97 -2.03 -13.01 -12.04
C SER A 97 -2.54 -14.44 -12.03
N GLU A 98 -3.60 -14.72 -12.77
CA GLU A 98 -4.03 -16.10 -13.03
C GLU A 98 -3.00 -16.82 -13.90
N ASN A 99 -2.85 -18.13 -13.70
CA ASN A 99 -1.99 -18.98 -14.50
C ASN A 99 -2.81 -19.95 -15.37
N SER A 100 -2.15 -20.62 -16.31
CA SER A 100 -2.79 -21.53 -17.26
C SER A 100 -3.43 -22.77 -16.62
N TRP A 101 -3.16 -23.05 -15.35
CA TRP A 101 -3.70 -24.19 -14.61
C TRP A 101 -4.89 -23.80 -13.72
N GLY A 102 -5.40 -22.57 -13.83
CA GLY A 102 -6.53 -22.08 -13.04
C GLY A 102 -6.17 -21.65 -11.61
N GLY A 103 -4.88 -21.57 -11.29
CA GLY A 103 -4.37 -21.00 -10.03
C GLY A 103 -3.87 -19.56 -10.21
N THR A 104 -3.21 -19.02 -9.20
CA THR A 104 -2.55 -17.71 -9.27
C THR A 104 -1.03 -17.85 -9.19
N THR A 105 -0.32 -16.84 -9.70
CA THR A 105 1.14 -16.76 -9.66
C THR A 105 1.57 -15.39 -9.22
N PHE A 106 2.51 -15.33 -8.27
CA PHE A 106 3.10 -14.08 -7.81
C PHE A 106 4.36 -13.77 -8.63
N THR A 107 4.35 -12.62 -9.30
CA THR A 107 5.49 -12.08 -10.03
C THR A 107 6.05 -10.88 -9.29
N ARG A 108 7.24 -11.03 -8.71
CA ARG A 108 7.94 -9.95 -8.02
C ARG A 108 8.32 -8.84 -9.01
N ILE A 109 8.25 -7.58 -8.60
CA ILE A 109 8.78 -6.48 -9.41
C ILE A 109 10.31 -6.62 -9.53
N ASN A 110 10.85 -6.46 -10.74
CA ASN A 110 12.28 -6.41 -10.93
C ASN A 110 12.81 -5.10 -10.34
N THR A 111 13.59 -5.22 -9.26
CA THR A 111 14.45 -4.14 -8.81
C THR A 111 15.62 -4.06 -9.78
N GLN A 112 15.49 -3.25 -10.84
CA GLN A 112 16.71 -2.61 -11.32
C GLN A 112 17.24 -1.82 -10.13
N ARG A 113 18.39 -2.24 -9.57
CA ARG A 113 19.15 -1.39 -8.66
C ARG A 113 19.24 -0.03 -9.34
N ALA A 114 18.77 1.02 -8.68
CA ALA A 114 19.13 2.37 -9.09
C ALA A 114 20.65 2.39 -9.29
N GLY A 115 21.08 2.87 -10.45
CA GLY A 115 22.43 2.69 -10.97
C GLY A 115 23.53 2.99 -9.95
N THR A 116 24.62 2.25 -10.11
CA THR A 116 25.99 2.65 -9.73
C THR A 116 26.29 4.08 -10.15
#